data_AF-A0A3D9DZQ0-F1
#
_entry.id   AF-A0A3D9DZQ0-F1
#
_cell.length_a   1.000
_cell.length_b   1.000
_cell.length_c   1.000
_cell.angle_alpha   90.00
_cell.angle_beta   90.00
_cell.angle_gamma   90.00
#
_symmetry.space_group_name_H-M   'P 1'
#
loop_
_entity.id
_entity.type
_entity.pdbx_description
1 polymer ?
#
loop_
_entity_poly.entity_id
_entity_poly.type
_entity_poly.pdbx_seq_one_letter_code
_entity_poly.pdbx_strand_id
1 'polypeptide(L)' 'MALTFTLSGLKDSDDVNRLTTALMELDGVDTVQVAREWLEVEGRVQPGRVVEVIEKLGFSSKR' A
#
# COMPACT_ATOMS: atom_id res chain seq x y z
N MET A 1 -1.83 -13.99 4.92
CA MET A 1 -2.21 -13.93 3.49
C MET A 1 -1.51 -12.72 2.91
N ALA A 2 -0.98 -12.80 1.70
CA ALA A 2 -0.33 -11.67 1.04
C ALA A 2 -1.27 -11.06 -0.02
N LEU A 3 -1.34 -9.73 -0.06
CA LEU A 3 -2.09 -8.95 -1.02
C LEU A 3 -1.12 -8.12 -1.85
N THR A 4 -1.03 -8.41 -3.14
CA THR A 4 -0.20 -7.65 -4.07
C THR A 4 -1.06 -6.70 -4.89
N PHE A 5 -0.58 -5.48 -5.11
CA PHE A 5 -1.19 -4.49 -6.00
C PHE A 5 -0.12 -3.80 -6.83
N THR A 6 -0.45 -3.46 -8.07
CA THR A 6 0.33 -2.58 -8.94
C THR A 6 0.00 -1.13 -8.62
N LEU A 7 1.01 -0.31 -8.37
CA LEU A 7 0.88 1.10 -8.08
C LEU A 7 1.19 1.96 -9.31
N SER A 8 0.46 3.06 -9.44
CA SER A 8 0.70 4.09 -10.43
C SER A 8 0.65 5.47 -9.77
N GLY A 9 1.63 6.31 -10.10
CA GLY A 9 1.70 7.71 -9.65
C GLY A 9 2.73 8.02 -8.57
N LEU A 10 3.41 7.00 -8.01
CA LEU A 10 4.58 7.19 -7.15
C LEU A 10 5.74 7.79 -7.96
N LYS A 11 6.33 8.90 -7.51
CA LYS A 11 7.43 9.60 -8.22
C LYS A 11 8.80 9.35 -7.60
N ASP A 12 8.86 9.28 -6.29
CA ASP A 12 10.10 9.20 -5.54
C ASP A 12 10.01 8.27 -4.33
N SER A 13 11.11 8.18 -3.59
CA SER A 13 11.18 7.36 -2.38
C SER A 13 10.38 7.94 -1.21
N ASP A 14 10.06 9.24 -1.22
CA ASP A 14 9.22 9.85 -0.18
C ASP A 14 7.78 9.36 -0.32
N ASP A 15 7.26 9.29 -1.54
CA ASP A 15 5.93 8.72 -1.80
C ASP A 15 5.84 7.26 -1.32
N VAL A 16 6.87 6.46 -1.60
CA VAL A 16 6.98 5.06 -1.17
C VAL A 16 6.97 4.95 0.36
N ASN A 17 7.78 5.78 1.03
CA ASN A 17 7.86 5.78 2.49
C ASN A 17 6.53 6.20 3.12
N ARG A 18 5.89 7.26 2.62
CA ARG A 18 4.59 7.74 3.11
C ARG A 18 3.51 6.67 2.99
N LEU A 19 3.46 5.97 1.85
CA LEU A 19 2.51 4.88 1.66
C LEU A 19 2.81 3.70 2.59
N THR A 20 4.09 3.33 2.75
CA THR A 20 4.51 2.26 3.67
C THR A 20 4.08 2.55 5.10
N THR A 21 4.35 3.76 5.60
CA THR A 21 3.94 4.17 6.95
C THR A 21 2.43 4.13 7.12
N ALA A 22 1.67 4.69 6.16
CA ALA A 22 0.20 4.70 6.26
C ALA A 22 -0.42 3.30 6.22
N LEU A 23 0.16 2.37 5.45
CA LEU A 23 -0.29 0.97 5.41
C LEU A 23 0.10 0.20 6.67
N MET A 24 1.27 0.46 7.24
CA MET A 24 1.68 -0.15 8.51
C MET A 24 0.80 0.27 9.70
N GLU A 25 0.17 1.44 9.62
CA GLU A 25 -0.80 1.90 10.63
C GLU A 25 -2.17 1.20 10.55
N LEU A 26 -2.41 0.42 9.49
CA LEU A 26 -3.66 -0.34 9.37
C LEU A 26 -3.69 -1.51 10.34
N ASP A 27 -4.82 -1.65 11.03
CA ASP A 27 -5.06 -2.79 11.91
C ASP A 27 -5.08 -4.10 11.10
N GLY A 28 -4.31 -5.09 11.59
CA GLY A 28 -4.17 -6.40 10.97
C GLY A 28 -3.14 -6.48 9.84
N VAL A 29 -2.32 -5.44 9.65
CA VAL A 29 -1.12 -5.52 8.81
C VAL A 29 0.06 -6.03 9.64
N ASP A 30 0.73 -7.07 9.14
CA ASP A 30 1.92 -7.65 9.75
C ASP A 30 3.19 -7.12 9.06
N THR A 31 3.21 -7.10 7.72
CA THR A 31 4.34 -6.61 6.90
C THR A 31 3.83 -5.80 5.72
N VAL A 32 4.54 -4.73 5.35
CA VAL A 32 4.29 -3.97 4.12
C VAL A 32 5.59 -3.84 3.35
N GLN A 33 5.54 -4.15 2.05
CA GLN A 33 6.57 -3.80 1.09
C GLN A 33 5.97 -2.88 0.03
N VAL A 34 6.62 -1.74 -0.19
CA VAL A 34 6.21 -0.80 -1.24
C VAL A 34 7.41 -0.56 -2.14
N ALA A 35 7.19 -0.70 -3.44
CA ALA A 35 8.08 -0.31 -4.50
C ALA A 35 7.39 0.73 -5.39
N ARG A 36 8.12 1.31 -6.34
CA ARG A 36 7.59 2.37 -7.22
C ARG A 36 6.41 1.91 -8.09
N GLU A 37 6.40 0.63 -8.47
CA GLU A 37 5.41 0.09 -9.40
C GLU A 37 4.46 -0.92 -8.74
N TRP A 38 4.73 -1.34 -7.51
CA TRP A 38 3.96 -2.38 -6.85
C TRP A 38 4.01 -2.24 -5.33
N LEU A 39 3.05 -2.85 -4.66
CA LEU A 39 3.00 -2.99 -3.22
C LEU A 39 2.58 -4.40 -2.86
N GLU A 40 3.05 -4.86 -1.71
CA GLU A 40 2.67 -6.11 -1.11
C GLU A 40 2.37 -5.88 0.36
N VAL A 41 1.18 -6.29 0.79
CA VAL A 41 0.79 -6.25 2.20
C VAL A 41 0.55 -7.67 2.68
N GLU A 42 1.26 -8.05 3.73
CA GLU A 42 1.03 -9.29 4.44
C GLU A 42 0.24 -9.04 5.71
N GLY A 43 -0.77 -9.87 5.93
CA GLY A 43 -1.47 -9.96 7.20
C GLY A 43 -2.88 -10.47 7.09
N ARG A 44 -3.76 -9.92 7.93
CA ARG A 44 -5.21 -10.15 8.00
C ARG A 44 -6.04 -8.94 7.54
N VAL A 45 -5.38 -7.91 7.00
CA VAL A 45 -6.03 -6.71 6.46
C VAL A 45 -6.93 -7.03 5.26
N GLN A 46 -8.01 -6.27 5.10
CA GLN A 46 -8.92 -6.41 3.96
C GLN A 46 -8.40 -5.62 2.75
N PRO A 47 -8.51 -6.15 1.52
CA PRO A 47 -8.10 -5.45 0.31
C PRO A 47 -8.71 -4.06 0.15
N GLY A 48 -9.99 -3.89 0.53
CA GLY A 48 -10.67 -2.59 0.44
C GLY A 48 -10.03 -1.52 1.33
N ARG A 49 -9.53 -1.87 2.52
CA ARG A 49 -8.84 -0.93 3.41
C ARG A 49 -7.51 -0.46 2.85
N VAL A 50 -6.78 -1.37 2.19
CA VAL A 50 -5.51 -1.04 1.52
C VAL A 50 -5.76 -0.05 0.39
N VAL A 51 -6.77 -0.31 -0.47
CA VAL A 51 -7.16 0.59 -1.56
C VAL A 51 -7.61 1.96 -1.03
N GLU A 52 -8.42 2.01 0.04
CA GLU A 52 -8.84 3.27 0.67
C GLU A 52 -7.67 4.15 1.08
N VAL A 53 -6.60 3.57 1.66
CA VAL A 53 -5.41 4.32 2.08
C VAL A 53 -4.63 4.84 0.87
N ILE A 54 -4.47 4.01 -0.15
CA ILE A 54 -3.77 4.39 -1.40
C ILE A 54 -4.48 5.57 -2.07
N GLU A 55 -5.81 5.50 -2.20
CA GLU A 55 -6.62 6.57 -2.78
C GLU A 55 -6.60 7.85 -1.92
N LYS A 56 -6.63 7.72 -0.58
CA LYS A 56 -6.51 8.87 0.34
C LYS A 56 -5.21 9.64 0.18
N LEU A 57 -4.13 8.95 -0.15
CA LEU A 57 -2.84 9.57 -0.42
C LEU A 57 -2.73 10.14 -1.84
N GLY A 58 -3.75 9.95 -2.68
CA GLY A 58 -3.81 10.47 -4.05
C GLY A 58 -3.14 9.57 -5.08
N PHE A 59 -2.88 8.30 -4.74
CA PHE A 59 -2.29 7.33 -5.65
C PHE A 59 -3.36 6.41 -6.25
N SER A 60 -2.98 5.66 -7.29
CA SER A 60 -3.84 4.65 -7.91
C SER A 60 -3.24 3.26 -7.73
N SER A 61 -4.08 2.29 -7.35
CA SER A 61 -3.72 0.88 -7.28
C SER A 61 -4.59 0.03 -8.20
N LYS A 62 -3.98 -0.96 -8.85
CA LYS A 62 -4.66 -2.07 -9.52
C LYS A 62 -4.25 -3.39 -8.89
N ARG A 63 -5.15 -4.37 -8.91
CA ARG A 63 -4.87 -5.73 -8.45
C ARG A 63 -4.66 -6.65 -9.65
#